data_AF-A0AAW5XZ38-F1
#
_entry.id   AF-A0AAW5XZ38-F1
#
_cell.length_a   1.000
_cell.length_b   1.000
_cell.length_c   1.000
_cell.angle_alpha   90.00
_cell.angle_beta   90.00
_cell.angle_gamma   90.00
#
_symmetry.space_group_name_H-M   'P 1'
#
loop_
_entity.id
_entity.type
_entity.pdbx_description
1 polymer ?
#
loop_
_entity_poly.entity_id
_entity_poly.type
_entity_poly.pdbx_seq_one_letter_code
_entity_poly.pdbx_strand_id
1 'polypeptide(L)'
;MKRVAWITDSTTASFKTEGDNFVIPIEVIIDGVSYKDCEEGVRERVYNALNEGKTVTTSQPNIGEMVDLFSKCKEEYEEGFAVAISGKVSGTYQNMKLAAEMAGFPLTVLDSETTSYPMDELIRKAKSLYNDGMTLQDIHKTLVDEKRRPFHVFPKSLKGLYASGRVKGVQFLLGSLLSVNLILEVKGGELLLEKKVRKIQKCREYIKNELEKELPKVLHMFHANDKDGAEEWIADIRQAFPEMDFKLYPLPISFAVHAGEGTIAISY
;
A
#
# COMPACT_ATOMS: atom_id res chain seq x y z
N MET A 1 -16.67 28.05 -1.45
CA MET A 1 -15.98 27.14 -0.51
C MET A 1 -14.53 27.06 -0.94
N LYS A 2 -13.63 27.06 0.03
CA LYS A 2 -12.19 26.97 -0.18
C LYS A 2 -11.88 25.51 -0.56
N ARG A 3 -11.37 25.24 -1.77
CA ARG A 3 -11.13 23.87 -2.25
C ARG A 3 -9.87 23.30 -1.59
N VAL A 4 -9.90 22.02 -1.24
CA VAL A 4 -8.77 21.27 -0.67
C VAL A 4 -8.35 20.16 -1.62
N ALA A 5 -7.04 20.06 -1.88
CA ALA A 5 -6.48 18.95 -2.66
C ALA A 5 -6.26 17.72 -1.76
N TRP A 6 -6.79 16.57 -2.16
CA TRP A 6 -6.63 15.29 -1.46
C TRP A 6 -5.62 14.42 -2.17
N ILE A 7 -4.44 14.29 -1.58
CA ILE A 7 -3.28 13.70 -2.23
C ILE A 7 -2.93 12.35 -1.58
N THR A 8 -2.49 11.40 -2.38
CA THR A 8 -1.88 10.16 -1.90
C THR A 8 -0.87 9.66 -2.91
N ASP A 9 -0.21 8.55 -2.62
CA ASP A 9 0.58 7.82 -3.61
C ASP A 9 -0.13 6.55 -4.09
N SER A 10 0.37 6.00 -5.18
CA SER A 10 -0.23 4.86 -5.87
C SER A 10 -0.11 3.52 -5.13
N THR A 11 0.46 3.51 -3.91
CA THR A 11 0.43 2.33 -3.07
C THR A 11 -0.88 2.14 -2.30
N THR A 12 -1.84 3.06 -2.49
CA THR A 12 -3.25 2.88 -2.13
C THR A 12 -3.91 1.71 -2.89
N ALA A 13 -5.04 1.22 -2.36
CA ALA A 13 -5.75 0.09 -2.97
C ALA A 13 -6.63 0.51 -4.15
N SER A 14 -7.37 1.60 -3.98
CA SER A 14 -8.44 1.98 -4.92
C SER A 14 -8.62 3.48 -5.12
N PHE A 15 -7.80 4.31 -4.47
CA PHE A 15 -7.86 5.76 -4.64
C PHE A 15 -7.42 6.15 -6.06
N LYS A 16 -8.11 7.14 -6.65
CA LYS A 16 -7.88 7.56 -8.04
C LYS A 16 -7.78 9.08 -8.13
N THR A 17 -7.05 9.54 -9.13
CA THR A 17 -7.03 10.96 -9.52
C THR A 17 -8.36 11.31 -10.17
N GLU A 18 -9.21 12.04 -9.47
CA GLU A 18 -10.53 12.49 -9.93
C GLU A 18 -11.02 13.67 -9.08
N GLY A 19 -11.60 14.69 -9.72
CA GLY A 19 -12.02 15.92 -9.02
C GLY A 19 -10.86 16.53 -8.23
N ASP A 20 -11.04 16.66 -6.92
CA ASP A 20 -10.04 17.22 -6.00
C ASP A 20 -9.02 16.17 -5.49
N ASN A 21 -8.99 14.98 -6.09
CA ASN A 21 -8.14 13.86 -5.68
C ASN A 21 -6.93 13.73 -6.61
N PHE A 22 -5.76 13.46 -6.03
CA PHE A 22 -4.51 13.28 -6.76
C PHE A 22 -3.74 12.06 -6.25
N VAL A 23 -3.31 11.20 -7.17
CA VAL A 23 -2.43 10.06 -6.90
C VAL A 23 -1.06 10.32 -7.51
N ILE A 24 -0.03 10.30 -6.68
CA ILE A 24 1.37 10.40 -7.10
C ILE A 24 1.90 8.99 -7.39
N PRO A 25 2.29 8.68 -8.63
CA PRO A 25 2.76 7.34 -8.98
C PRO A 25 4.13 7.02 -8.41
N ILE A 26 4.28 5.81 -7.88
CA ILE A 26 5.58 5.22 -7.63
C ILE A 26 6.25 4.86 -8.96
N GLU A 27 7.57 4.94 -9.01
CA GLU A 27 8.37 4.54 -10.17
C GLU A 27 8.68 3.05 -10.11
N VAL A 28 8.46 2.35 -11.21
CA VAL A 28 8.90 0.97 -11.44
C VAL A 28 9.99 0.98 -12.51
N ILE A 29 11.11 0.33 -12.20
CA ILE A 29 12.28 0.32 -13.07
C ILE A 29 12.45 -1.10 -13.60
N ILE A 30 12.41 -1.25 -14.93
CA ILE A 30 12.63 -2.52 -15.64
C ILE A 30 13.88 -2.37 -16.51
N ASP A 31 14.93 -3.13 -16.20
CA ASP A 31 16.23 -3.08 -16.89
C ASP A 31 16.78 -1.64 -17.10
N GLY A 32 16.60 -0.80 -16.07
CA GLY A 32 17.08 0.59 -16.06
C GLY A 32 16.13 1.62 -16.70
N VAL A 33 15.00 1.19 -17.26
CA VAL A 33 13.96 2.09 -17.80
C VAL A 33 12.88 2.31 -16.75
N SER A 34 12.55 3.57 -16.45
CA SER A 34 11.52 3.96 -15.47
C SER A 34 10.14 4.06 -16.11
N TYR A 35 9.13 3.62 -15.37
CA TYR A 35 7.71 3.70 -15.71
C TYR A 35 6.91 4.07 -14.47
N LYS A 36 5.82 4.83 -14.64
CA LYS A 36 4.90 5.10 -13.53
C LYS A 36 4.03 3.89 -13.28
N ASP A 37 3.87 3.49 -12.02
CA ASP A 37 3.18 2.25 -11.68
C ASP A 37 1.64 2.28 -11.94
N CYS A 38 1.10 3.46 -12.23
CA CYS A 38 -0.29 3.68 -12.66
C CYS A 38 -0.46 3.86 -14.17
N GLU A 39 0.63 3.83 -14.96
CA GLU A 39 0.55 3.89 -16.43
C GLU A 39 -0.10 2.62 -17.01
N GLU A 40 -0.82 2.80 -18.11
CA GLU A 40 -1.47 1.70 -18.82
C GLU A 40 -0.43 0.69 -19.35
N GLY A 41 -0.70 -0.60 -19.12
CA GLY A 41 0.17 -1.69 -19.54
C GLY A 41 1.40 -1.91 -18.67
N VAL A 42 1.68 -1.08 -17.65
CA VAL A 42 2.86 -1.26 -16.78
C VAL A 42 2.75 -2.51 -15.94
N ARG A 43 1.54 -2.85 -15.47
CA ARG A 43 1.31 -4.09 -14.71
C ARG A 43 1.73 -5.33 -15.50
N GLU A 44 1.29 -5.44 -16.74
CA GLU A 44 1.60 -6.54 -17.64
C GLU A 44 3.09 -6.56 -17.97
N ARG A 45 3.70 -5.39 -18.23
CA ARG A 45 5.15 -5.27 -18.45
C ARG A 45 5.94 -5.80 -17.26
N VAL A 46 5.54 -5.44 -16.04
CA VAL A 46 6.21 -5.89 -14.80
C VAL A 46 6.14 -7.40 -14.65
N TYR A 47 4.96 -8.01 -14.77
CA TYR A 47 4.84 -9.47 -14.63
C TYR A 47 5.59 -10.22 -15.74
N ASN A 48 5.52 -9.75 -16.98
CA ASN A 48 6.31 -10.33 -18.08
C ASN A 48 7.82 -10.24 -17.79
N ALA A 49 8.29 -9.08 -17.34
CA ALA A 49 9.69 -8.88 -17.00
C ALA A 49 10.14 -9.79 -15.83
N LEU A 50 9.33 -9.92 -14.78
CA LEU A 50 9.59 -10.82 -13.66
C LEU A 50 9.67 -12.29 -14.12
N ASN A 51 8.77 -12.71 -15.01
CA ASN A 51 8.74 -14.07 -15.57
C ASN A 51 9.91 -14.35 -16.53
N GLU A 52 10.38 -13.34 -17.25
CA GLU A 52 11.60 -13.39 -18.06
C GLU A 52 12.89 -13.34 -17.21
N GLY A 53 12.78 -13.16 -15.89
CA GLY A 53 13.92 -13.08 -14.98
C GLY A 53 14.69 -11.76 -15.07
N LYS A 54 14.10 -10.72 -15.65
CA LYS A 54 14.67 -9.37 -15.73
C LYS A 54 14.77 -8.72 -14.35
N THR A 55 15.61 -7.70 -14.26
CA THR A 55 15.72 -6.94 -13.01
C THR A 55 14.60 -5.92 -12.96
N VAL A 56 13.70 -6.09 -11.99
CA VAL A 56 12.61 -5.16 -11.70
C VAL A 56 12.78 -4.61 -10.29
N THR A 57 12.82 -3.30 -10.17
CA THR A 57 12.92 -2.60 -8.88
C THR A 57 11.92 -1.44 -8.82
N THR A 58 11.87 -0.74 -7.68
CA THR A 58 11.08 0.48 -7.56
C THR A 58 11.92 1.60 -6.96
N SER A 59 11.61 2.82 -7.36
CA SER A 59 12.10 4.04 -6.69
C SER A 59 10.93 4.87 -6.18
N GLN A 60 11.25 5.86 -5.35
CA GLN A 60 10.27 6.85 -4.92
C GLN A 60 9.80 7.67 -6.14
N PRO A 61 8.64 8.33 -6.08
CA PRO A 61 8.22 9.22 -7.15
C PRO A 61 9.25 10.33 -7.36
N ASN A 62 9.35 10.80 -8.59
CA ASN A 62 10.23 11.91 -8.93
C ASN A 62 9.81 13.18 -8.19
N ILE A 63 10.73 13.78 -7.43
CA ILE A 63 10.43 14.97 -6.63
C ILE A 63 10.06 16.19 -7.49
N GLY A 64 10.64 16.33 -8.69
CA GLY A 64 10.29 17.38 -9.64
C GLY A 64 8.84 17.27 -10.10
N GLU A 65 8.37 16.05 -10.37
CA GLU A 65 6.96 15.83 -10.72
C GLU A 65 6.01 16.14 -9.55
N MET A 66 6.43 15.88 -8.30
CA MET A 66 5.66 16.30 -7.12
C MET A 66 5.60 17.83 -7.01
N VAL A 67 6.72 18.53 -7.25
CA VAL A 67 6.76 20.01 -7.26
C VAL A 67 5.82 20.55 -8.31
N ASP A 68 5.87 20.01 -9.54
CA ASP A 68 4.99 20.42 -10.64
C ASP A 68 3.51 20.21 -10.30
N LEU A 69 3.17 19.08 -9.66
CA LEU A 69 1.81 18.81 -9.19
C LEU A 69 1.37 19.85 -8.14
N PHE A 70 2.20 20.11 -7.13
CA PHE A 70 1.85 21.03 -6.05
C PHE A 70 1.82 22.49 -6.50
N SER A 71 2.65 22.88 -7.46
CA SER A 71 2.56 24.19 -8.12
C SER A 71 1.23 24.37 -8.82
N LYS A 72 0.73 23.34 -9.54
CA LYS A 72 -0.62 23.37 -10.12
C LYS A 72 -1.71 23.41 -9.06
N CYS A 73 -1.58 22.62 -7.98
CA CYS A 73 -2.54 22.65 -6.89
C CYS A 73 -2.64 24.05 -6.25
N LYS A 74 -1.52 24.76 -6.11
CA LYS A 74 -1.49 26.11 -5.54
C LYS A 74 -2.30 27.15 -6.34
N GLU A 75 -2.49 26.93 -7.63
CA GLU A 75 -3.32 27.82 -8.47
C GLU A 75 -4.83 27.64 -8.22
N GLU A 76 -5.23 26.47 -7.72
CA GLU A 76 -6.62 26.03 -7.69
C GLU A 76 -7.18 25.75 -6.29
N TYR A 77 -6.31 25.43 -5.35
CA TYR A 77 -6.60 24.95 -4.00
C TYR A 77 -5.89 25.81 -2.98
N GLU A 78 -6.53 26.03 -1.84
CA GLU A 78 -5.94 26.86 -0.79
C GLU A 78 -4.92 26.10 0.06
N GLU A 79 -5.19 24.82 0.27
CA GLU A 79 -4.34 23.89 1.00
C GLU A 79 -4.62 22.45 0.52
N GLY A 80 -3.77 21.52 0.94
CA GLY A 80 -3.95 20.10 0.66
C GLY A 80 -3.73 19.23 1.89
N PHE A 81 -4.28 18.03 1.82
CA PHE A 81 -4.01 16.95 2.76
C PHE A 81 -3.50 15.73 2.01
N ALA A 82 -2.30 15.26 2.36
CA ALA A 82 -1.67 14.09 1.78
C ALA A 82 -1.63 12.92 2.76
N VAL A 83 -1.93 11.71 2.30
CA VAL A 83 -1.64 10.45 3.00
C VAL A 83 -0.59 9.68 2.21
N ALA A 84 0.61 9.57 2.75
CA ALA A 84 1.73 8.88 2.11
C ALA A 84 1.93 7.47 2.68
N ILE A 85 2.45 6.54 1.88
CA ILE A 85 2.98 5.26 2.35
C ILE A 85 3.95 5.48 3.51
N SER A 86 4.07 4.48 4.39
CA SER A 86 4.92 4.61 5.56
C SER A 86 6.33 5.15 5.26
N GLY A 87 6.73 6.17 6.03
CA GLY A 87 8.06 6.77 5.97
C GLY A 87 9.20 5.80 6.30
N LYS A 88 8.91 4.64 6.92
CA LYS A 88 9.91 3.61 7.24
C LYS A 88 10.23 2.67 6.07
N VAL A 89 9.37 2.59 5.05
CA VAL A 89 9.57 1.73 3.87
C VAL A 89 9.87 2.52 2.60
N SER A 90 9.51 3.81 2.58
CA SER A 90 9.75 4.71 1.46
C SER A 90 9.99 6.14 1.92
N GLY A 91 10.86 6.87 1.22
CA GLY A 91 11.04 8.31 1.44
C GLY A 91 9.92 9.18 0.83
N THR A 92 8.89 8.57 0.20
CA THR A 92 7.75 9.30 -0.41
C THR A 92 7.15 10.33 0.55
N TYR A 93 6.95 9.96 1.83
CA TYR A 93 6.46 10.87 2.87
C TYR A 93 7.31 12.15 3.00
N GLN A 94 8.64 11.99 3.05
CA GLN A 94 9.56 13.14 3.17
C GLN A 94 9.60 13.95 1.88
N ASN A 95 9.59 13.29 0.72
CA ASN A 95 9.61 13.97 -0.58
C ASN A 95 8.34 14.79 -0.81
N MET A 96 7.16 14.31 -0.39
CA MET A 96 5.92 15.11 -0.48
C MET A 96 6.04 16.41 0.31
N LYS A 97 6.59 16.36 1.52
CA LYS A 97 6.80 17.56 2.35
C LYS A 97 7.77 18.53 1.70
N LEU A 98 8.92 18.02 1.25
CA LEU A 98 9.96 18.83 0.60
C LEU A 98 9.45 19.45 -0.71
N ALA A 99 8.77 18.69 -1.55
CA ALA A 99 8.21 19.19 -2.80
C ALA A 99 7.13 20.27 -2.56
N ALA A 100 6.29 20.12 -1.53
CA ALA A 100 5.29 21.13 -1.19
C ALA A 100 5.92 22.44 -0.70
N GLU A 101 7.00 22.34 0.08
CA GLU A 101 7.80 23.50 0.49
C GLU A 101 8.42 24.21 -0.73
N MET A 102 9.03 23.46 -1.65
CA MET A 102 9.61 23.99 -2.89
C MET A 102 8.58 24.67 -3.79
N ALA A 103 7.36 24.10 -3.90
CA ALA A 103 6.25 24.71 -4.64
C ALA A 103 5.59 25.89 -3.88
N GLY A 104 5.87 26.01 -2.58
CA GLY A 104 5.17 26.92 -1.67
C GLY A 104 3.67 26.66 -1.61
N PHE A 105 3.25 25.39 -1.66
CA PHE A 105 1.86 24.95 -1.53
C PHE A 105 1.60 24.51 -0.08
N PRO A 106 0.59 25.06 0.63
CA PRO A 106 0.26 24.61 1.98
C PRO A 106 -0.24 23.16 1.99
N LEU A 107 0.63 22.21 2.33
CA LEU A 107 0.31 20.78 2.35
C LEU A 107 0.53 20.19 3.74
N THR A 108 -0.51 19.59 4.30
CA THR A 108 -0.40 18.75 5.49
C THR A 108 -0.18 17.30 5.04
N VAL A 109 0.94 16.69 5.43
CA VAL A 109 1.28 15.31 5.03
C VAL A 109 1.24 14.39 6.24
N LEU A 110 0.37 13.37 6.19
CA LEU A 110 0.29 12.28 7.16
C LEU A 110 1.20 11.12 6.72
N ASP A 111 2.11 10.72 7.60
CA ASP A 111 2.76 9.40 7.49
C ASP A 111 1.73 8.34 7.88
N SER A 112 1.31 7.53 6.89
CA SER A 112 0.25 6.54 7.13
C SER A 112 0.71 5.40 8.05
N GLU A 113 2.02 5.18 8.21
CA GLU A 113 2.56 3.99 8.87
C GLU A 113 2.02 2.65 8.32
N THR A 114 1.51 2.66 7.08
CA THR A 114 0.92 1.50 6.42
C THR A 114 1.04 1.60 4.90
N THR A 115 0.30 0.75 4.16
CA THR A 115 0.16 0.77 2.71
C THR A 115 -1.23 0.24 2.31
N SER A 116 -1.61 0.33 1.03
CA SER A 116 -2.84 -0.27 0.47
C SER A 116 -4.12 0.26 1.12
N TYR A 117 -5.16 -0.57 1.31
CA TYR A 117 -6.48 -0.15 1.79
C TYR A 117 -6.48 0.61 3.13
N PRO A 118 -5.65 0.28 4.13
CA PRO A 118 -5.50 1.13 5.31
C PRO A 118 -5.21 2.61 4.98
N MET A 119 -4.45 2.91 3.91
CA MET A 119 -4.27 4.31 3.44
C MET A 119 -5.56 4.88 2.85
N ASP A 120 -6.31 4.09 2.07
CA ASP A 120 -7.61 4.53 1.55
C ASP A 120 -8.59 4.89 2.68
N GLU A 121 -8.58 4.15 3.79
CA GLU A 121 -9.41 4.44 4.96
C GLU A 121 -9.00 5.75 5.62
N LEU A 122 -7.70 5.99 5.81
CA LEU A 122 -7.17 7.23 6.38
C LEU A 122 -7.58 8.45 5.55
N ILE A 123 -7.42 8.42 4.22
CA ILE A 123 -7.76 9.57 3.37
C ILE A 123 -9.28 9.79 3.27
N ARG A 124 -10.10 8.73 3.27
CA ARG A 124 -11.56 8.85 3.33
C ARG A 124 -12.03 9.42 4.67
N LYS A 125 -11.40 9.01 5.77
CA LYS A 125 -11.69 9.55 7.10
C LYS A 125 -11.28 11.01 7.21
N ALA A 126 -10.12 11.39 6.69
CA ALA A 126 -9.68 12.78 6.62
C ALA A 126 -10.71 13.67 5.90
N LYS A 127 -11.23 13.22 4.76
CA LYS A 127 -12.31 13.89 4.02
C LYS A 127 -13.59 14.03 4.84
N SER A 128 -14.00 12.97 5.54
CA SER A 128 -15.17 13.00 6.40
C SER A 128 -15.03 14.04 7.51
N LEU A 129 -13.90 14.02 8.24
CA LEU A 129 -13.64 14.96 9.33
C LEU A 129 -13.57 16.42 8.84
N TYR A 130 -13.04 16.65 7.64
CA TYR A 130 -13.04 17.96 7.01
C TYR A 130 -14.45 18.44 6.67
N ASN A 131 -15.30 17.55 6.14
CA ASN A 131 -16.71 17.86 5.89
C ASN A 131 -17.49 18.15 7.18
N ASP A 132 -17.06 17.57 8.31
CA ASP A 132 -17.59 17.86 9.65
C ASP A 132 -17.04 19.18 10.24
N GLY A 133 -16.20 19.91 9.49
CA GLY A 133 -15.73 21.25 9.84
C GLY A 133 -14.38 21.30 10.55
N MET A 134 -13.65 20.18 10.65
CA MET A 134 -12.31 20.17 11.25
C MET A 134 -11.27 20.81 10.32
N THR A 135 -10.26 21.46 10.92
CA THR A 135 -9.09 21.96 10.17
C THR A 135 -8.18 20.80 9.77
N LEU A 136 -7.40 20.95 8.68
CA LEU A 136 -6.44 19.92 8.25
C LEU A 136 -5.40 19.58 9.32
N GLN A 137 -5.01 20.56 10.14
CA GLN A 137 -4.08 20.37 11.25
C GLN A 137 -4.69 19.52 12.37
N ASP A 138 -5.95 19.74 12.71
CA ASP A 138 -6.62 18.94 13.73
C ASP A 138 -6.93 17.53 13.23
N ILE A 139 -7.30 17.40 11.95
CA ILE A 139 -7.43 16.10 11.28
C ILE A 139 -6.12 15.34 11.35
N HIS A 140 -4.98 15.97 11.02
CA HIS A 140 -3.67 15.33 11.14
C HIS A 140 -3.41 14.84 12.57
N LYS A 141 -3.63 15.66 13.59
CA LYS A 141 -3.47 15.24 15.00
C LYS A 141 -4.35 14.04 15.34
N THR A 142 -5.61 14.05 14.92
CA THR A 142 -6.53 12.92 15.15
C THR A 142 -6.07 11.64 14.46
N LEU A 143 -5.60 11.74 13.21
CA LEU A 143 -5.21 10.56 12.43
C LEU A 143 -3.82 10.03 12.80
N VAL A 144 -2.93 10.84 13.37
CA VAL A 144 -1.62 10.36 13.87
C VAL A 144 -1.82 9.28 14.94
N ASP A 145 -2.72 9.50 15.90
CA ASP A 145 -2.95 8.60 17.03
C ASP A 145 -3.91 7.44 16.72
N GLU A 146 -4.46 7.37 15.51
CA GLU A 146 -5.44 6.35 15.13
C GLU A 146 -4.80 4.96 15.00
N LYS A 147 -5.41 3.93 15.61
CA LYS A 147 -4.99 2.55 15.37
C LYS A 147 -5.17 2.22 13.89
N ARG A 148 -4.08 1.87 13.20
CA ARG A 148 -4.12 1.46 11.80
C ARG A 148 -4.84 0.11 11.65
N ARG A 149 -5.55 -0.05 10.54
CA ARG A 149 -6.07 -1.36 10.13
C ARG A 149 -4.92 -2.34 9.87
N PRO A 150 -5.08 -3.62 10.22
CA PRO A 150 -4.07 -4.62 9.94
C PRO A 150 -3.87 -4.78 8.42
N PHE A 151 -2.62 -5.07 8.03
CA PHE A 151 -2.28 -5.42 6.65
C PHE A 151 -1.36 -6.64 6.67
N HIS A 152 -1.94 -7.82 6.47
CA HIS A 152 -1.24 -9.09 6.44
C HIS A 152 -0.81 -9.44 5.01
N VAL A 153 0.40 -9.95 4.85
CA VAL A 153 0.97 -10.30 3.55
C VAL A 153 1.50 -11.74 3.58
N PHE A 154 1.09 -12.52 2.59
CA PHE A 154 1.47 -13.90 2.37
C PHE A 154 2.26 -13.96 1.04
N PRO A 155 3.57 -13.64 1.08
CA PRO A 155 4.37 -13.54 -0.13
C PRO A 155 4.61 -14.91 -0.77
N LYS A 156 4.62 -14.95 -2.09
CA LYS A 156 5.00 -16.15 -2.86
C LYS A 156 6.51 -16.24 -3.05
N SER A 157 7.19 -15.10 -3.16
CA SER A 157 8.63 -15.01 -3.33
C SER A 157 9.23 -14.06 -2.30
N LEU A 158 10.41 -14.43 -1.82
CA LEU A 158 11.17 -13.64 -0.85
C LEU A 158 12.36 -12.94 -1.49
N LYS A 159 12.63 -13.21 -2.78
CA LYS A 159 13.80 -12.68 -3.49
C LYS A 159 13.75 -11.16 -3.56
N GLY A 160 12.62 -10.58 -3.96
CA GLY A 160 12.46 -9.12 -4.06
C GLY A 160 12.42 -8.44 -2.69
N LEU A 161 11.68 -8.99 -1.73
CA LEU A 161 11.61 -8.49 -0.35
C LEU A 161 13.00 -8.50 0.33
N TYR A 162 13.80 -9.54 0.09
CA TYR A 162 15.17 -9.63 0.59
C TYR A 162 16.09 -8.61 -0.10
N ALA A 163 16.08 -8.57 -1.44
CA ALA A 163 16.94 -7.69 -2.22
C ALA A 163 16.66 -6.20 -1.97
N SER A 164 15.39 -5.83 -1.73
CA SER A 164 14.99 -4.45 -1.46
C SER A 164 15.30 -3.97 -0.05
N GLY A 165 15.56 -4.88 0.91
CA GLY A 165 15.78 -4.54 2.32
C GLY A 165 14.56 -4.01 3.06
N ARG A 166 13.37 -4.00 2.44
CA ARG A 166 12.14 -3.39 2.98
C ARG A 166 11.38 -4.25 3.99
N VAL A 167 11.82 -5.48 4.21
CA VAL A 167 11.25 -6.36 5.24
C VAL A 167 12.25 -6.53 6.36
N LYS A 168 11.83 -6.22 7.59
CA LYS A 168 12.68 -6.44 8.76
C LYS A 168 12.59 -7.90 9.21
N GLY A 169 13.74 -8.49 9.53
CA GLY A 169 13.84 -9.82 10.10
C GLY A 169 13.94 -10.96 9.07
N VAL A 170 13.69 -10.69 7.78
CA VAL A 170 13.93 -11.70 6.72
C VAL A 170 15.41 -11.89 6.40
N GLN A 171 16.28 -10.96 6.82
CA GLN A 171 17.74 -11.09 6.65
C GLN A 171 18.29 -12.34 7.38
N PHE A 172 17.60 -12.80 8.43
CA PHE A 172 17.97 -13.99 9.21
C PHE A 172 17.54 -15.33 8.58
N LEU A 173 16.92 -15.32 7.39
CA LEU A 173 16.36 -16.51 6.73
C LEU A 173 17.32 -17.25 5.79
N LEU A 174 18.61 -16.91 5.79
CA LEU A 174 19.64 -17.52 4.92
C LEU A 174 19.52 -19.06 4.89
N GLY A 175 19.29 -19.61 3.69
CA GLY A 175 19.32 -21.06 3.41
C GLY A 175 18.01 -21.86 3.58
N SER A 176 16.96 -21.31 4.21
CA SER A 176 15.67 -22.03 4.44
C SER A 176 14.48 -21.55 3.59
N LEU A 177 14.73 -20.59 2.70
CA LEU A 177 13.71 -19.85 1.93
C LEU A 177 12.83 -20.72 1.01
N LEU A 178 13.25 -21.94 0.66
CA LEU A 178 12.59 -22.75 -0.37
C LEU A 178 11.44 -23.65 0.12
N SER A 179 11.20 -23.77 1.42
CA SER A 179 10.24 -24.77 1.95
C SER A 179 9.30 -24.27 3.05
N VAL A 180 9.18 -22.95 3.22
CA VAL A 180 8.26 -22.33 4.19
C VAL A 180 7.47 -21.19 3.56
N ASN A 181 6.22 -21.06 3.99
CA ASN A 181 5.38 -19.89 3.75
C ASN A 181 5.61 -18.89 4.88
N LEU A 182 5.63 -17.60 4.55
CA LEU A 182 5.72 -16.54 5.54
C LEU A 182 4.36 -15.89 5.75
N ILE A 183 4.17 -15.43 6.97
CA ILE A 183 3.09 -14.53 7.35
C ILE A 183 3.79 -13.25 7.79
N LEU A 184 3.57 -12.19 7.02
CA LEU A 184 4.08 -10.87 7.32
C LEU A 184 2.92 -9.96 7.73
N GLU A 185 3.22 -8.91 8.47
CA GLU A 185 2.25 -7.89 8.85
C GLU A 185 2.93 -6.52 8.88
N VAL A 186 2.20 -5.47 8.52
CA VAL A 186 2.68 -4.09 8.73
C VAL A 186 2.39 -3.66 10.15
N LYS A 187 3.45 -3.39 10.93
CA LYS A 187 3.35 -2.90 12.33
C LYS A 187 4.25 -1.70 12.53
N GLY A 188 3.66 -0.62 13.05
CA GLY A 188 4.36 0.64 13.31
C GLY A 188 5.15 1.13 12.09
N GLY A 189 4.57 1.05 10.89
CA GLY A 189 5.21 1.47 9.65
C GLY A 189 6.12 0.46 8.96
N GLU A 190 6.34 -0.72 9.54
CA GLU A 190 7.34 -1.67 9.02
C GLU A 190 6.70 -2.99 8.63
N LEU A 191 7.16 -3.58 7.52
CA LEU A 191 6.76 -4.93 7.14
C LEU A 191 7.59 -5.93 7.95
N LEU A 192 6.95 -6.59 8.91
CA LEU A 192 7.57 -7.50 9.87
C LEU A 192 7.22 -8.96 9.58
N LEU A 193 8.14 -9.85 9.89
CA LEU A 193 7.89 -11.29 9.88
C LEU A 193 7.19 -11.74 11.17
N GLU A 194 5.92 -12.12 11.06
CA GLU A 194 5.12 -12.61 12.19
C GLU A 194 5.34 -14.11 12.43
N LYS A 195 5.25 -14.91 11.37
CA LYS A 195 5.30 -16.37 11.50
C LYS A 195 5.86 -17.05 10.25
N LYS A 196 6.47 -18.21 10.49
CA LYS A 196 6.91 -19.15 9.44
C LYS A 196 6.09 -20.43 9.55
N VAL A 197 5.50 -20.88 8.46
CA VAL A 197 4.68 -22.11 8.45
C VAL A 197 5.00 -22.97 7.23
N ARG A 198 4.94 -24.30 7.39
CA ARG A 198 5.28 -25.21 6.27
C ARG A 198 4.18 -25.36 5.23
N LYS A 199 2.92 -25.33 5.66
CA LYS A 199 1.74 -25.57 4.81
C LYS A 199 0.95 -24.28 4.64
N ILE A 200 0.46 -24.01 3.43
CA ILE A 200 -0.35 -22.82 3.12
C ILE A 200 -1.65 -22.77 3.92
N GLN A 201 -2.22 -23.94 4.27
CA GLN A 201 -3.39 -24.04 5.14
C GLN A 201 -3.15 -23.38 6.50
N LYS A 202 -1.92 -23.38 7.02
CA LYS A 202 -1.59 -22.68 8.27
C LYS A 202 -1.59 -21.16 8.14
N CYS A 203 -1.41 -20.61 6.93
CA CYS A 203 -1.62 -19.19 6.67
C CYS A 203 -3.12 -18.85 6.67
N ARG A 204 -3.96 -19.71 6.06
CA ARG A 204 -5.42 -19.57 6.05
C ARG A 204 -6.01 -19.69 7.47
N GLU A 205 -5.56 -20.67 8.25
CA GLU A 205 -5.94 -20.79 9.68
C GLU A 205 -5.51 -19.57 10.49
N TYR A 206 -4.30 -19.05 10.25
CA TYR A 206 -3.82 -17.85 10.94
C TYR A 206 -4.75 -16.67 10.70
N ILE A 207 -5.09 -16.36 9.44
CA ILE A 207 -5.96 -15.21 9.17
C ILE A 207 -7.36 -15.41 9.73
N LYS A 208 -7.91 -16.64 9.69
CA LYS A 208 -9.20 -16.95 10.33
C LYS A 208 -9.17 -16.64 11.83
N ASN A 209 -8.11 -17.04 12.54
CA ASN A 209 -7.96 -16.73 13.96
C ASN A 209 -7.84 -15.22 14.24
N GLU A 210 -7.22 -14.44 13.35
CA GLU A 210 -7.17 -12.97 13.51
C GLU A 210 -8.55 -12.33 13.25
N LEU A 211 -9.30 -12.84 12.28
CA LEU A 211 -10.67 -12.40 11.98
C LEU A 211 -11.65 -12.74 13.12
N GLU A 212 -11.49 -13.88 13.80
CA GLU A 212 -12.33 -14.26 14.95
C GLU A 212 -12.22 -13.27 16.13
N LYS A 213 -11.08 -12.56 16.26
CA LYS A 213 -10.86 -11.61 17.36
C LYS A 213 -11.58 -10.28 17.16
N GLU A 214 -11.71 -9.85 15.90
CA GLU A 214 -12.20 -8.51 15.54
C GLU A 214 -13.59 -8.55 14.86
N LEU A 215 -13.98 -9.70 14.31
CA LEU A 215 -15.24 -9.95 13.59
C LEU A 215 -15.61 -8.83 12.60
N PRO A 216 -14.73 -8.51 11.63
CA PRO A 216 -14.97 -7.42 10.69
C PRO A 216 -16.13 -7.73 9.76
N LYS A 217 -16.83 -6.67 9.32
CA LYS A 217 -17.92 -6.79 8.33
C LYS A 217 -17.42 -7.00 6.91
N VAL A 218 -16.26 -6.44 6.57
CA VAL A 218 -15.70 -6.45 5.22
C VAL A 218 -14.24 -6.88 5.29
N LEU A 219 -13.86 -7.83 4.43
CA LEU A 219 -12.48 -8.23 4.20
C LEU A 219 -12.01 -7.73 2.84
N HIS A 220 -10.89 -7.02 2.84
CA HIS A 220 -10.20 -6.53 1.65
C HIS A 220 -9.07 -7.50 1.29
N MET A 221 -9.26 -8.22 0.19
CA MET A 221 -8.33 -9.19 -0.37
C MET A 221 -7.54 -8.57 -1.51
N PHE A 222 -6.24 -8.86 -1.56
CA PHE A 222 -5.34 -8.38 -2.59
C PHE A 222 -4.59 -9.53 -3.25
N HIS A 223 -4.36 -9.45 -4.56
CA HIS A 223 -3.59 -10.46 -5.29
C HIS A 223 -2.53 -9.86 -6.21
N ALA A 224 -1.35 -10.47 -6.26
CA ALA A 224 -0.32 -10.17 -7.24
C ALA A 224 -0.41 -11.16 -8.41
N ASN A 225 -1.19 -10.82 -9.44
CA ASN A 225 -1.47 -11.66 -10.62
C ASN A 225 -2.06 -13.06 -10.35
N ASP A 226 -2.57 -13.32 -9.14
CA ASP A 226 -3.15 -14.62 -8.76
C ASP A 226 -4.60 -14.45 -8.28
N LYS A 227 -5.47 -14.07 -9.22
CA LYS A 227 -6.88 -13.80 -8.91
C LYS A 227 -7.58 -15.08 -8.43
N ASP A 228 -7.34 -16.19 -9.11
CA ASP A 228 -7.95 -17.48 -8.81
C ASP A 228 -7.52 -17.97 -7.41
N GLY A 229 -6.23 -17.86 -7.07
CA GLY A 229 -5.74 -18.18 -5.72
C GLY A 229 -6.38 -17.29 -4.64
N ALA A 230 -6.60 -16.01 -4.92
CA ALA A 230 -7.31 -15.13 -3.99
C ALA A 230 -8.79 -15.51 -3.82
N GLU A 231 -9.47 -15.91 -4.90
CA GLU A 231 -10.84 -16.40 -4.85
C GLU A 231 -10.95 -17.71 -4.04
N GLU A 232 -9.96 -18.61 -4.13
CA GLU A 232 -9.89 -19.80 -3.26
C GLU A 232 -9.76 -19.43 -1.77
N TRP A 233 -8.95 -18.43 -1.44
CA TRP A 233 -8.84 -17.94 -0.07
C TRP A 233 -10.15 -17.34 0.42
N ILE A 234 -10.83 -16.54 -0.42
CA ILE A 234 -12.14 -15.99 -0.11
C ILE A 234 -13.16 -17.11 0.15
N ALA A 235 -13.19 -18.14 -0.71
CA ALA A 235 -14.09 -19.28 -0.54
C ALA A 235 -13.84 -20.03 0.78
N ASP A 236 -12.57 -20.27 1.13
CA ASP A 236 -12.18 -20.92 2.39
C ASP A 236 -12.54 -20.08 3.63
N ILE A 237 -12.34 -18.75 3.58
CA ILE A 237 -12.69 -17.85 4.67
C ILE A 237 -14.21 -17.73 4.82
N ARG A 238 -14.96 -17.64 3.72
CA ARG A 238 -16.43 -17.54 3.73
C ARG A 238 -17.11 -18.74 4.39
N GLN A 239 -16.49 -19.94 4.37
CA GLN A 239 -17.01 -21.09 5.11
C GLN A 239 -17.04 -20.87 6.63
N ALA A 240 -16.06 -20.13 7.17
CA ALA A 240 -16.00 -19.78 8.59
C ALA A 240 -16.78 -18.51 8.91
N PHE A 241 -16.89 -17.58 7.95
CA PHE A 241 -17.54 -16.27 8.10
C PHE A 241 -18.54 -16.02 6.96
N PRO A 242 -19.73 -16.66 6.98
CA PRO A 242 -20.67 -16.60 5.85
C PRO A 242 -21.27 -15.20 5.62
N GLU A 243 -21.38 -14.39 6.66
CA GLU A 243 -21.97 -13.05 6.62
C GLU A 243 -20.95 -11.94 6.29
N MET A 244 -19.68 -12.28 6.10
CA MET A 244 -18.64 -11.29 5.82
C MET A 244 -18.64 -10.91 4.33
N ASP A 245 -18.60 -9.61 4.04
CA ASP A 245 -18.41 -9.11 2.69
C ASP A 245 -16.95 -9.20 2.27
N PHE A 246 -16.71 -9.42 0.98
CA PHE A 246 -15.37 -9.55 0.43
C PHE A 246 -15.19 -8.56 -0.72
N LYS A 247 -14.08 -7.81 -0.68
CA LYS A 247 -13.65 -6.96 -1.78
C LYS A 247 -12.29 -7.43 -2.28
N LEU A 248 -12.19 -7.71 -3.58
CA LEU A 248 -10.98 -8.21 -4.21
C LEU A 248 -10.34 -7.12 -5.06
N TYR A 249 -9.04 -6.91 -4.86
CA TYR A 249 -8.26 -5.89 -5.55
C TYR A 249 -6.98 -6.49 -6.13
N PRO A 250 -6.49 -5.96 -7.26
CA PRO A 250 -5.10 -6.14 -7.59
C PRO A 250 -4.22 -5.51 -6.50
N LEU A 251 -3.18 -6.20 -6.06
CA LEU A 251 -2.16 -5.62 -5.18
C LEU A 251 -1.44 -4.48 -5.92
N PRO A 252 -1.11 -3.34 -5.27
CA PRO A 252 -0.32 -2.28 -5.89
C PRO A 252 0.94 -2.85 -6.55
N ILE A 253 1.17 -2.52 -7.83
CA ILE A 253 2.21 -3.19 -8.62
C ILE A 253 3.60 -2.89 -8.07
N SER A 254 3.82 -1.67 -7.57
CA SER A 254 5.04 -1.28 -6.86
C SER A 254 5.33 -2.15 -5.62
N PHE A 255 4.30 -2.67 -4.94
CA PHE A 255 4.45 -3.65 -3.86
C PHE A 255 4.74 -5.05 -4.42
N ALA A 256 4.00 -5.46 -5.44
CA ALA A 256 4.12 -6.79 -6.06
C ALA A 256 5.52 -7.05 -6.65
N VAL A 257 6.23 -6.01 -7.12
CA VAL A 257 7.65 -6.10 -7.52
C VAL A 257 8.51 -6.73 -6.43
N HIS A 258 8.24 -6.41 -5.15
CA HIS A 258 9.03 -6.93 -4.04
C HIS A 258 8.51 -8.28 -3.54
N ALA A 259 7.20 -8.40 -3.35
CA ALA A 259 6.58 -9.61 -2.76
C ALA A 259 6.45 -10.78 -3.75
N GLY A 260 6.52 -10.50 -5.04
CA GLY A 260 6.43 -11.47 -6.12
C GLY A 260 5.01 -11.84 -6.54
N GLU A 261 4.90 -12.29 -7.79
CA GLU A 261 3.70 -12.87 -8.37
C GLU A 261 3.20 -14.08 -7.56
N GLY A 262 1.90 -14.18 -7.34
CA GLY A 262 1.26 -15.15 -6.45
C GLY A 262 1.08 -14.68 -5.01
N THR A 263 1.53 -13.47 -4.67
CA THR A 263 1.32 -12.91 -3.32
C THR A 263 -0.15 -12.62 -3.06
N ILE A 264 -0.60 -13.00 -1.86
CA ILE A 264 -1.91 -12.62 -1.30
C ILE A 264 -1.69 -11.65 -0.15
N ALA A 265 -2.52 -10.61 -0.05
CA ALA A 265 -2.56 -9.76 1.15
C ALA A 265 -4.00 -9.51 1.61
N ILE A 266 -4.18 -9.23 2.89
CA ILE A 266 -5.49 -9.12 3.55
C ILE A 266 -5.49 -7.94 4.51
N SER A 267 -6.58 -7.18 4.50
CA SER A 267 -6.89 -6.10 5.44
C SER A 267 -8.39 -6.11 5.78
N TYR A 268 -8.77 -5.60 6.95
CA TYR A 268 -10.14 -5.61 7.46
C TYR A 268 -10.32 -4.62 8.62
#